data_AF-A0A1I2VYD7-F1
#
_entry.id   AF-A0A1I2VYD7-F1
#
_cell.length_a   1.000
_cell.length_b   1.000
_cell.length_c   1.000
_cell.angle_alpha   90.00
_cell.angle_beta   90.00
_cell.angle_gamma   90.00
#
_symmetry.space_group_name_H-M   'P 1'
#
loop_
_entity.id
_entity.type
_entity.pdbx_description
1 polymer ?
#
loop_
_entity_poly.entity_id
_entity_poly.type
_entity_poly.pdbx_seq_one_letter_code
_entity_poly.pdbx_strand_id
1 'polypeptide(L)'
;MPALRRNRFERRRAETRHALVRAARRNLAESGGTNAGIHAIAERADVGLGSFCNHFTGGPDLFDAAVADALGECAQAVDERLQRRR
;
A
#
# COMPACT_ATOMS: atom_id res chain seq x y z
N MET A 1 -17.00 -26.74 -6.46
CA MET A 1 -15.83 -26.35 -5.63
C MET A 1 -15.55 -24.83 -5.73
N PRO A 2 -16.12 -23.99 -4.85
CA PRO A 2 -16.04 -22.51 -4.95
C PRO A 2 -14.82 -21.86 -4.27
N ALA A 3 -14.14 -22.56 -3.36
CA ALA A 3 -13.15 -21.97 -2.45
C ALA A 3 -11.90 -21.39 -3.16
N LEU A 4 -11.46 -22.01 -4.26
CA LEU A 4 -10.27 -21.59 -5.02
C LEU A 4 -10.47 -20.25 -5.76
N ARG A 5 -11.70 -19.95 -6.21
CA ARG A 5 -12.00 -18.68 -6.88
C ARG A 5 -11.99 -17.52 -5.89
N ARG A 6 -12.52 -17.74 -4.67
CA ARG A 6 -12.50 -16.76 -3.57
C ARG A 6 -11.06 -16.40 -3.18
N ASN A 7 -10.18 -17.40 -3.03
CA ASN A 7 -8.77 -17.17 -2.72
C ASN A 7 -8.05 -16.29 -3.77
N ARG A 8 -8.24 -16.57 -5.07
CA ARG A 8 -7.63 -15.74 -6.12
C ARG A 8 -8.14 -14.29 -6.13
N PHE A 9 -9.42 -14.10 -5.86
CA PHE A 9 -10.01 -12.76 -5.77
C PHE A 9 -9.46 -11.98 -4.58
N GLU A 10 -9.43 -12.59 -3.39
CA GLU A 10 -8.85 -11.97 -2.19
C GLU A 10 -7.36 -11.64 -2.39
N ARG A 11 -6.61 -12.52 -3.05
CA ARG A 11 -5.20 -12.26 -3.35
C ARG A 11 -5.04 -11.08 -4.31
N ARG A 12 -5.82 -11.02 -5.39
CA ARG A 12 -5.81 -9.88 -6.31
C ARG A 12 -6.18 -8.58 -5.59
N ARG A 13 -7.18 -8.64 -4.70
CA ARG A 13 -7.60 -7.52 -3.86
C ARG A 13 -6.45 -7.05 -2.95
N ALA A 14 -5.76 -7.97 -2.28
CA ALA A 14 -4.61 -7.64 -1.45
C ALA A 14 -3.44 -7.04 -2.28
N GLU A 15 -3.16 -7.61 -3.45
CA GLU A 15 -2.15 -7.11 -4.40
C GLU A 15 -2.45 -5.67 -4.82
N THR A 16 -3.70 -5.37 -5.20
CA THR A 16 -4.14 -4.01 -5.57
C THR A 16 -4.00 -3.04 -4.41
N ARG A 17 -4.39 -3.44 -3.19
CA ARG A 17 -4.21 -2.62 -1.99
C ARG A 17 -2.72 -2.30 -1.75
N HIS A 18 -1.86 -3.31 -1.85
CA HIS A 18 -0.42 -3.13 -1.67
C HIS A 18 0.20 -2.22 -2.74
N ALA A 19 -0.24 -2.33 -4.01
CA ALA A 19 0.24 -1.46 -5.08
C ALA A 19 -0.05 0.01 -4.80
N LEU A 20 -1.27 0.32 -4.34
CA LEU A 20 -1.68 1.66 -3.94
C LEU A 20 -0.84 2.22 -2.79
N VAL A 21 -0.65 1.42 -1.73
CA VAL A 21 0.16 1.80 -0.55
C VAL A 21 1.60 2.09 -0.96
N ARG A 22 2.22 1.23 -1.79
CA ARG A 22 3.58 1.45 -2.29
C ARG A 22 3.70 2.70 -3.14
N ALA A 23 2.74 2.96 -4.02
CA ALA A 23 2.73 4.17 -4.85
C ALA A 23 2.63 5.44 -3.99
N ALA A 24 1.78 5.42 -2.96
CA ALA A 24 1.66 6.51 -1.99
C ALA A 24 2.96 6.72 -1.19
N ARG A 25 3.58 5.65 -0.68
CA ARG A 25 4.88 5.71 0.01
C ARG A 25 5.96 6.31 -0.87
N ARG A 26 6.04 5.88 -2.13
CA ARG A 26 6.99 6.44 -3.09
C ARG A 26 6.75 7.92 -3.33
N ASN A 27 5.49 8.33 -3.42
CA ASN A 27 5.16 9.75 -3.52
C ASN A 27 5.59 10.55 -2.28
N LEU A 28 5.37 10.04 -1.08
CA LEU A 28 5.84 10.66 0.16
C LEU A 28 7.37 10.82 0.16
N ALA A 29 8.09 9.79 -0.29
CA ALA A 29 9.55 9.82 -0.36
C ALA A 29 10.09 10.81 -1.43
N GLU A 30 9.41 10.94 -2.57
CA GLU A 30 9.83 11.81 -3.68
C GLU A 30 9.43 13.28 -3.48
N SER A 31 8.21 13.54 -3.02
CA SER A 31 7.62 14.87 -2.96
C SER A 31 7.59 15.48 -1.55
N GLY A 32 7.88 14.69 -0.51
CA GLY A 32 7.90 15.15 0.88
C GLY A 32 6.52 15.50 1.46
N GLY A 33 5.42 15.18 0.77
CA GLY A 33 4.08 15.55 1.21
C GLY A 33 2.96 14.84 0.45
N THR A 34 1.73 15.03 0.94
CA THR A 34 0.50 14.39 0.44
C THR A 34 -0.17 15.15 -0.71
N ASN A 35 0.58 16.01 -1.40
CA ASN A 35 0.03 16.91 -2.42
C ASN A 35 -0.33 16.18 -3.73
N ALA A 36 0.15 14.93 -3.91
CA ALA A 36 -0.29 14.14 -5.05
C ALA A 36 -1.76 13.77 -4.90
N GLY A 37 -2.56 14.19 -5.88
CA GLY A 37 -3.96 13.79 -5.96
C GLY A 37 -4.08 12.27 -6.09
N ILE A 38 -5.19 11.73 -5.56
CA ILE A 38 -5.53 10.30 -5.61
C ILE A 38 -5.41 9.73 -7.03
N HIS A 39 -5.77 10.52 -8.05
CA HIS A 39 -5.63 10.14 -9.46
C HIS A 39 -4.20 9.80 -9.86
N ALA A 40 -3.22 10.63 -9.49
CA ALA A 40 -1.82 10.40 -9.82
C ALA A 40 -1.25 9.17 -9.10
N ILE A 41 -1.71 8.90 -7.89
CA ILE A 41 -1.29 7.70 -7.13
C ILE A 41 -1.92 6.44 -7.74
N ALA A 42 -3.20 6.49 -8.11
CA ALA A 42 -3.87 5.38 -8.77
C ALA A 42 -3.23 5.04 -10.12
N GLU A 43 -2.88 6.07 -10.91
CA GLU A 43 -2.14 5.91 -12.16
C GLU A 43 -0.75 5.28 -11.92
N ARG A 44 0.01 5.78 -10.93
CA ARG A 44 1.31 5.19 -10.55
C ARG A 44 1.21 3.74 -10.08
N ALA A 45 0.08 3.36 -9.49
CA ALA A 45 -0.19 2.00 -9.02
C ALA A 45 -0.73 1.08 -10.13
N ASP A 46 -0.97 1.59 -11.35
CA ASP A 46 -1.64 0.89 -12.44
C ASP A 46 -3.02 0.34 -12.04
N VAL A 47 -3.80 1.16 -11.31
CA VAL A 47 -5.14 0.80 -10.85
C VAL A 47 -6.16 1.86 -11.23
N GLY A 48 -7.36 1.41 -11.64
CA GLY A 48 -8.47 2.31 -11.90
C GLY A 48 -9.04 2.94 -10.62
N LEU A 49 -9.66 4.12 -10.74
CA LEU A 49 -10.27 4.83 -9.60
C LEU A 49 -11.35 4.01 -8.89
N GLY A 50 -12.10 3.18 -9.62
CA GLY A 50 -13.09 2.26 -9.01
C GLY A 50 -12.44 1.19 -8.12
N SER A 51 -11.22 0.76 -8.44
CA SER A 51 -10.45 -0.14 -7.58
C SER A 51 -9.94 0.60 -6.34
N PHE A 52 -9.49 1.85 -6.49
CA PHE A 52 -9.11 2.68 -5.35
C PHE A 52 -10.26 2.83 -4.33
N CYS A 53 -11.47 3.18 -4.78
CA CYS A 53 -12.62 3.36 -3.89
C CYS A 53 -13.05 2.06 -3.17
N ASN A 54 -12.68 0.88 -3.67
CA ASN A 54 -12.93 -0.40 -3.01
C ASN A 54 -11.94 -0.69 -1.86
N HIS A 55 -10.88 0.10 -1.75
CA HIS A 55 -9.79 -0.08 -0.79
C HIS A 55 -9.63 1.06 0.19
N PHE A 56 -9.85 2.30 -0.26
CA PHE A 56 -9.63 3.49 0.53
C PHE A 56 -10.78 4.46 0.36
N THR A 57 -11.11 5.13 1.46
CA THR A 57 -12.15 6.16 1.51
C THR A 57 -11.67 7.50 0.94
N GLY A 58 -10.36 7.71 0.86
CA GLY A 58 -9.75 8.93 0.34
C GLY A 58 -8.23 8.95 0.50
N GLY A 59 -7.64 10.08 0.15
CA GLY A 59 -6.19 10.31 0.25
C GLY A 59 -5.65 10.11 1.67
N PRO A 60 -6.26 10.70 2.73
CA PRO A 60 -5.77 10.54 4.10
C PRO A 60 -5.65 9.08 4.53
N ASP A 61 -6.69 8.27 4.31
CA ASP A 61 -6.72 6.83 4.61
C ASP A 61 -5.62 6.05 3.87
N LEU A 62 -5.37 6.41 2.60
CA LEU A 62 -4.26 5.85 1.83
C LEU A 62 -2.89 6.25 2.41
N PHE A 63 -2.71 7.51 2.80
CA PHE A 63 -1.44 7.98 3.33
C PHE A 63 -1.17 7.46 4.74
N ASP A 64 -2.18 7.29 5.59
CA ASP A 64 -2.06 6.64 6.89
C ASP A 64 -1.59 5.19 6.72
N ALA A 65 -2.20 4.46 5.77
CA ALA A 65 -1.75 3.11 5.42
C ALA A 65 -0.31 3.09 4.88
N ALA A 66 0.07 4.08 4.07
CA ALA A 66 1.43 4.24 3.55
C ALA A 66 2.45 4.48 4.67
N VAL A 67 2.14 5.34 5.63
CA VAL A 67 3.01 5.61 6.78
C VAL A 67 3.12 4.37 7.68
N ALA A 68 2.01 3.71 7.98
CA ALA A 68 2.00 2.48 8.78
C ALA A 68 2.84 1.36 8.13
N ASP A 69 2.73 1.19 6.82
CA ASP A 69 3.50 0.21 6.05
C ASP A 69 5.00 0.55 6.06
N ALA A 70 5.37 1.83 5.90
CA ALA A 70 6.76 2.27 6.00
C ALA A 70 7.37 2.02 7.40
N LEU A 71 6.60 2.31 8.46
CA LEU A 71 7.01 2.06 9.83
C LEU A 71 7.15 0.55 10.12
N GLY A 72 6.25 -0.26 9.57
CA GLY A 72 6.32 -1.72 9.66
C GLY A 72 7.60 -2.28 9.04
N GLU A 73 7.97 -1.82 7.85
CA GLU A 73 9.24 -2.22 7.21
C GLU A 73 10.46 -1.80 8.02
N CYS A 74 10.45 -0.58 8.59
CA CYS A 74 11.53 -0.13 9.47
C CYS A 74 11.64 -1.00 10.73
N ALA A 75 10.51 -1.34 11.37
CA ALA A 75 10.49 -2.22 12.53
C ALA A 75 11.07 -3.60 12.20
N GLN A 76 10.67 -4.20 11.07
CA GLN A 76 11.21 -5.47 10.60
C GLN A 76 12.73 -5.41 10.38
N ALA A 77 13.22 -4.35 9.74
CA ALA A 77 14.65 -4.17 9.52
C ALA A 77 15.45 -4.01 10.82
N VAL A 78 14.86 -3.39 11.85
CA VAL A 78 15.47 -3.28 13.18
C VAL A 78 15.47 -4.64 13.89
N ASP A 79 14.36 -5.37 13.84
CA ASP A 79 14.25 -6.70 14.43
C ASP A 79 15.24 -7.69 13.83
N GLU A 80 15.41 -7.71 12.50
CA GLU A 80 16.40 -8.55 11.83
C GLU A 80 17.83 -8.25 12.29
N ARG A 81 18.15 -6.95 12.47
CA ARG A 81 19.48 -6.52 12.97
C ARG A 81 19.70 -6.95 14.41
N LEU A 82 18.66 -6.95 15.24
CA LEU A 82 18.73 -7.41 16.63
C LEU A 82 18.89 -8.93 16.69
N GLN A 83 18.17 -9.67 15.84
CA GLN A 83 18.26 -11.13 15.76
C GLN A 83 19.63 -11.61 15.27
N ARG A 84 20.28 -10.88 14.35
CA ARG A 84 21.65 -11.19 13.88
C ARG A 84 22.74 -11.01 14.95
N ARG A 85 22.43 -10.31 16.05
CA ARG A 85 23.36 -10.03 17.16
C ARG A 85 23.16 -10.95 18.37
N ARG A 86 22.18 -11.85 18.32
CA ARG A 86 22.02 -12.97 19.26
C ARG A 86 22.65 -14.23 18.69
#